data_AF-A0A367FAX0-F1
#
_entry.id   AF-A0A367FAX0-F1
#
_cell.length_a   1.000
_cell.length_b   1.000
_cell.length_c   1.000
_cell.angle_alpha   90.00
_cell.angle_beta   90.00
_cell.angle_gamma   90.00
#
_symmetry.space_group_name_H-M   'P 1'
#
loop_
_entity.id
_entity.type
_entity.pdbx_description
1 polymer ?
#
loop_
_entity_poly.entity_id
_entity_poly.type
_entity_poly.pdbx_seq_one_letter_code
_entity_poly.pdbx_strand_id
1 'polypeptide(L)'
;MNADVTQTAMDLAARDYLVGLAPLIIGLLIVCALIAAVWLGIRVKNREPEPPEPEDQPHLPEEGPTDEIVGNREPDEMPRDGVRRLPHDGVHDTGDREDHPGEPPRRKKWEPGQSGSFGSGGPG
;
A
#
# COMPACT_ATOMS: atom_id res chain seq x y z
N MET A 1 42.28 6.51 55.34
CA MET A 1 41.73 7.77 54.80
C MET A 1 41.91 7.90 53.29
N ASN A 2 43.04 7.50 52.69
CA ASN A 2 43.23 7.65 51.23
C ASN A 2 42.43 6.63 50.38
N ALA A 3 42.17 5.42 50.91
CA ALA A 3 41.43 4.39 50.20
C ALA A 3 39.96 4.78 49.93
N ASP A 4 39.27 5.39 50.90
CA ASP A 4 37.88 5.86 50.73
C ASP A 4 37.77 6.99 49.70
N VAL A 5 38.74 7.91 49.67
CA VAL A 5 38.76 9.00 48.68
C VAL A 5 38.99 8.44 47.28
N THR A 6 39.89 7.47 47.13
CA THR A 6 40.09 6.80 45.83
C THR A 6 38.87 5.98 45.40
N GLN A 7 38.18 5.31 46.33
CA GLN A 7 36.98 4.54 46.00
C GLN A 7 35.81 5.45 45.63
N THR A 8 35.58 6.52 46.39
CA THR A 8 34.53 7.50 46.06
C THR A 8 34.79 8.23 44.74
N ALA A 9 36.05 8.57 44.44
CA ALA A 9 36.42 9.16 43.15
C ALA A 9 36.19 8.19 41.96
N MET A 10 36.54 6.90 42.11
CA MET A 10 36.26 5.88 41.09
C MET A 10 34.77 5.65 40.88
N ASP A 11 33.97 5.64 41.95
CA ASP A 11 32.53 5.43 41.90
C ASP A 11 31.78 6.63 41.29
N LEU A 12 32.27 7.85 41.54
CA LEU A 12 31.77 9.08 40.90
C LEU A 12 32.10 9.09 39.40
N ALA A 13 33.34 8.77 39.03
CA ALA A 13 33.74 8.68 37.63
C ALA A 13 32.94 7.60 36.90
N ALA A 14 32.73 6.43 37.51
CA ALA A 14 31.92 5.36 36.95
C ALA A 14 30.46 5.77 36.75
N ARG A 15 29.87 6.53 37.69
CA ARG A 15 28.52 7.10 37.54
C ARG A 15 28.43 8.12 36.40
N ASP A 16 29.41 9.00 36.26
CA ASP A 16 29.43 9.99 35.17
C ASP A 16 29.54 9.31 33.79
N TYR A 17 30.36 8.25 33.66
CA TYR A 17 30.39 7.44 32.43
C TYR A 17 29.05 6.76 32.16
N LEU A 18 28.37 6.25 33.19
CA LEU A 18 27.06 5.62 33.05
C LEU A 18 25.98 6.61 32.63
N VAL A 19 26.02 7.86 33.11
CA VAL A 19 25.00 8.87 32.83
C VAL A 19 25.23 9.55 31.47
N GLY A 20 26.49 9.78 31.07
CA GLY A 20 26.82 10.49 29.83
C GLY A 20 27.11 9.58 28.64
N LEU A 21 27.93 8.54 28.82
CA LEU A 21 28.47 7.74 27.72
C LEU A 21 27.57 6.56 27.35
N ALA A 22 26.93 5.93 28.33
CA ALA A 22 26.02 4.80 28.07
C ALA A 22 24.87 5.15 27.11
N PRO A 23 24.10 6.25 27.29
CA PRO A 23 23.04 6.60 26.34
C PRO A 23 23.58 6.96 24.95
N LEU A 24 24.78 7.54 24.86
CA LEU A 24 25.44 7.82 23.58
C LEU A 24 25.75 6.53 22.81
N ILE A 25 26.33 5.54 23.49
CA ILE A 25 26.63 4.23 22.88
C ILE A 25 25.34 3.52 22.48
N ILE A 26 24.32 3.52 23.33
CA ILE A 26 23.02 2.92 23.01
C ILE A 26 22.41 3.60 21.79
N GLY A 27 22.40 4.94 21.74
CA GLY A 27 21.93 5.70 20.59
C GLY A 27 22.70 5.35 19.32
N LEU A 28 24.03 5.27 19.41
CA LEU A 28 24.88 4.88 18.27
C LEU A 28 24.57 3.47 17.77
N LEU A 29 24.39 2.51 18.68
CA LEU A 29 24.01 1.14 18.32
C LEU A 29 22.66 1.10 17.60
N ILE A 30 21.67 1.85 18.08
CA ILE A 30 20.35 1.96 17.43
C ILE A 30 20.50 2.55 16.03
N VAL A 31 21.25 3.64 15.88
CA VAL A 31 21.50 4.27 14.57
C VAL A 31 22.19 3.29 13.61
N CYS A 32 23.24 2.61 14.05
CA CYS A 32 23.91 1.59 13.25
C CYS A 32 22.97 0.45 12.83
N ALA A 33 22.09 0.00 13.73
CA ALA A 33 21.10 -1.04 13.43
C ALA A 33 20.08 -0.57 12.37
N LEU A 34 19.58 0.68 12.48
CA LEU A 34 18.66 1.26 11.51
C LEU A 34 19.30 1.40 10.13
N ILE A 35 20.55 1.87 10.07
CA ILE A 35 21.31 1.97 8.80
C ILE A 35 21.47 0.59 8.17
N ALA A 36 21.83 -0.42 8.97
CA ALA A 36 21.98 -1.79 8.49
C ALA A 36 20.65 -2.36 7.94
N ALA A 37 19.53 -2.08 8.60
CA ALA A 37 18.21 -2.50 8.15
C ALA A 37 17.82 -1.87 6.79
N VAL A 38 18.02 -0.55 6.64
CA VAL A 38 17.78 0.15 5.38
C VAL A 38 18.70 -0.37 4.27
N TRP A 39 19.98 -0.53 4.56
CA TRP A 39 20.96 -1.05 3.61
C TRP A 39 20.63 -2.49 3.17
N LEU A 40 20.18 -3.34 4.09
CA LEU A 40 19.71 -4.68 3.78
C LEU A 40 18.47 -4.65 2.87
N GLY A 41 17.51 -3.77 3.16
CA GLY A 41 16.32 -3.57 2.32
C GLY A 41 16.67 -3.14 0.90
N ILE A 42 17.56 -2.16 0.75
CA ILE A 42 18.07 -1.72 -0.57
C ILE A 42 18.78 -2.88 -1.27
N ARG A 43 19.62 -3.64 -0.56
CA ARG A 43 20.34 -4.78 -1.14
C ARG A 43 19.41 -5.89 -1.61
N VAL A 44 18.29 -6.12 -0.93
CA VAL A 44 17.26 -7.06 -1.36
C VAL A 44 16.54 -6.54 -2.60
N LYS A 45 16.10 -5.28 -2.61
CA LYS A 45 15.47 -4.63 -3.78
C LYS A 45 16.36 -4.69 -5.02
N ASN A 46 17.66 -4.49 -4.88
CA ASN A 46 18.60 -4.53 -6.01
C ASN A 46 18.82 -5.93 -6.60
N ARG A 47 18.26 -6.99 -6.00
CA ARG A 47 18.24 -8.33 -6.59
C ARG A 47 17.02 -8.56 -7.47
N GLU A 48 16.01 -7.72 -7.35
CA GLU A 48 14.83 -7.72 -8.22
C GLU A 48 15.20 -7.04 -9.54
N PRO A 49 14.56 -7.45 -10.66
CA PRO A 49 14.71 -6.74 -11.92
C PRO A 49 14.31 -5.27 -11.75
N GLU A 50 15.00 -4.39 -12.47
CA GLU A 50 14.72 -2.95 -12.43
C GLU A 50 13.27 -2.70 -12.88
N PRO A 51 12.55 -1.76 -12.24
CA PRO A 51 11.24 -1.35 -12.74
C PRO A 51 11.33 -0.99 -14.23
N PRO A 52 10.34 -1.37 -15.05
CA PRO A 52 10.37 -1.11 -16.47
C PRO A 52 10.55 0.39 -16.73
N GLU A 53 11.40 0.72 -17.69
CA GLU A 53 11.60 2.11 -18.10
C GLU A 53 10.29 2.65 -18.72
N PRO A 54 10.05 3.97 -18.71
CA PRO A 54 8.87 4.56 -19.36
C PRO A 54 8.68 4.13 -20.82
N GLU A 55 9.78 3.91 -21.53
CA GLU A 55 9.84 3.37 -22.89
C GLU A 55 9.47 1.89 -22.98
N ASP A 56 9.69 1.10 -21.93
CA ASP A 56 9.27 -0.30 -21.82
C ASP A 56 7.79 -0.45 -21.43
N GLN A 57 7.14 0.66 -21.05
CA GLN A 57 5.73 0.63 -20.72
C GLN A 57 4.91 0.27 -21.97
N PRO A 58 3.80 -0.48 -21.83
CA PRO A 58 2.91 -0.77 -22.93
C PRO A 58 2.46 0.52 -23.62
N HIS A 59 2.92 0.75 -24.84
CA HIS A 59 2.43 1.84 -25.69
C HIS A 59 1.09 1.44 -26.30
N LEU A 60 0.29 2.46 -26.63
CA LEU A 60 -0.90 2.25 -27.45
C LEU A 60 -0.48 1.61 -28.78
N PRO A 61 -1.20 0.57 -29.26
CA PRO A 61 -0.92 0.00 -30.56
C PRO A 61 -1.12 1.05 -31.67
N GLU A 62 -0.49 0.84 -32.84
CA GLU A 62 -0.54 1.79 -33.97
C GLU A 62 -1.98 2.09 -34.43
N GLU A 63 -2.89 1.13 -34.24
CA GLU A 63 -4.32 1.25 -34.55
C GLU A 63 -5.09 2.14 -33.55
N GLY A 64 -4.45 2.57 -32.46
CA GLY A 64 -5.05 3.36 -31.38
C GLY A 64 -5.53 2.51 -30.20
N PRO A 65 -6.14 3.13 -29.18
CA PRO A 65 -6.68 2.40 -28.03
C PRO A 65 -7.64 1.30 -28.49
N THR A 66 -7.52 0.08 -27.95
CA THR A 66 -8.55 -0.95 -28.14
C THR A 66 -9.88 -0.38 -27.67
N ASP A 67 -10.88 -0.37 -28.56
CA ASP A 67 -12.19 0.15 -28.23
C ASP A 67 -12.79 -0.60 -27.03
N GLU A 68 -13.39 0.16 -26.11
CA GLU A 68 -14.13 -0.43 -24.98
C GLU A 68 -15.39 -1.10 -25.54
N ILE A 69 -15.45 -2.43 -25.45
CA ILE A 69 -16.66 -3.18 -25.78
C ILE A 69 -17.67 -2.92 -24.64
N VAL A 70 -18.65 -2.06 -24.90
CA VAL A 70 -19.72 -1.78 -23.94
C VAL A 70 -20.91 -2.69 -24.25
N GLY A 71 -21.14 -3.68 -23.38
CA GLY A 71 -22.32 -4.55 -23.43
C GLY A 71 -23.48 -4.01 -22.59
N ASN A 72 -24.72 -4.25 -23.03
CA ASN A 72 -25.90 -3.97 -22.24
C ASN A 72 -26.13 -5.12 -21.24
N ARG A 73 -25.78 -4.90 -19.98
CA ARG A 73 -26.03 -5.85 -18.89
C ARG A 73 -27.44 -5.67 -18.36
N GLU A 74 -28.27 -6.70 -18.45
CA GLU A 74 -29.55 -6.72 -17.74
C GLU A 74 -29.26 -6.85 -16.23
N PRO A 75 -29.74 -5.93 -15.38
CA PRO A 75 -29.74 -6.16 -13.94
C PRO A 75 -30.68 -7.34 -13.70
N ASP A 76 -30.13 -8.53 -13.44
CA ASP A 76 -30.96 -9.68 -13.15
C ASP A 76 -31.64 -9.45 -11.79
N GLU A 77 -32.92 -9.08 -11.85
CA GLU A 77 -33.68 -8.71 -10.66
C GLU A 77 -33.81 -9.94 -9.76
N MET A 78 -33.40 -9.80 -8.49
CA MET A 78 -33.58 -10.86 -7.51
C MET A 78 -35.08 -11.26 -7.44
N PRO A 79 -35.39 -12.56 -7.49
CA PRO A 79 -36.77 -13.03 -7.39
C PRO A 79 -37.47 -12.44 -6.17
N ARG A 80 -38.60 -11.76 -6.39
CA ARG A 80 -39.40 -11.10 -5.33
C ARG A 80 -40.45 -12.04 -4.74
N ASP A 81 -40.04 -13.26 -4.39
CA ASP A 81 -40.94 -14.30 -3.87
C ASP A 81 -41.13 -14.27 -2.35
N GLY A 82 -40.54 -13.28 -1.68
CA GLY A 82 -40.69 -13.07 -0.23
C GLY A 82 -39.88 -14.05 0.64
N VAL A 83 -39.10 -14.93 0.02
CA VAL A 83 -38.22 -15.87 0.73
C VAL A 83 -36.88 -15.22 1.01
N ARG A 84 -36.40 -15.32 2.26
CA ARG A 84 -35.06 -14.89 2.63
C ARG A 84 -34.04 -15.88 2.06
N ARG A 85 -33.27 -15.48 1.05
CA ARG A 85 -32.18 -16.28 0.47
C ARG A 85 -30.84 -15.94 1.14
N LEU A 86 -30.00 -16.93 1.35
CA LEU A 86 -28.60 -16.73 1.72
C LEU A 86 -27.75 -16.55 0.44
N PRO A 87 -26.53 -15.97 0.52
CA PRO A 87 -25.72 -15.70 -0.66
C PRO A 87 -25.40 -16.92 -1.55
N HIS A 88 -25.46 -18.14 -1.01
CA HIS A 88 -25.25 -19.39 -1.74
C HIS A 88 -26.54 -20.02 -2.30
N ASP A 89 -27.71 -19.50 -1.92
CA ASP A 89 -29.00 -20.07 -2.29
C ASP A 89 -29.54 -19.40 -3.56
N GLY A 90 -29.30 -20.03 -4.71
CA GLY A 90 -30.00 -19.68 -5.96
C GLY A 90 -29.62 -18.34 -6.57
N VAL A 91 -28.41 -17.83 -6.30
CA VAL A 91 -27.85 -16.61 -6.93
C VAL A 91 -27.08 -16.95 -8.23
N HIS A 92 -26.68 -18.21 -8.41
CA HIS A 92 -25.84 -18.63 -9.54
C HIS A 92 -26.55 -18.71 -10.90
N ASP A 93 -27.87 -18.97 -10.92
CA ASP A 93 -28.68 -18.97 -12.16
C ASP A 93 -29.16 -17.56 -12.57
N THR A 94 -28.89 -16.57 -11.72
CA THR A 94 -29.22 -15.15 -11.87
C THR A 94 -27.98 -14.33 -12.26
N GLY A 95 -26.90 -15.01 -12.62
CA GLY A 95 -25.63 -14.40 -13.02
C GLY A 95 -25.68 -13.94 -14.46
N ASP A 96 -25.42 -12.64 -14.66
CA ASP A 96 -25.17 -11.92 -15.93
C ASP A 96 -25.50 -12.71 -17.22
N ARG A 97 -26.70 -12.50 -17.77
CA ARG A 97 -26.93 -12.80 -19.19
C ARG A 97 -26.10 -11.82 -20.00
N GLU A 98 -25.10 -12.33 -20.70
CA GLU A 98 -24.02 -11.53 -21.28
C GLU A 98 -24.47 -10.60 -22.40
N ASP A 99 -25.53 -10.92 -23.15
CA ASP A 99 -25.91 -10.13 -24.33
C ASP A 99 -27.44 -10.08 -24.56
N HIS A 100 -27.99 -8.87 -24.59
CA HIS A 100 -29.35 -8.58 -25.05
C HIS A 100 -29.33 -7.55 -26.20
N PRO A 101 -30.22 -7.68 -27.21
CA PRO A 101 -30.35 -6.70 -28.29
C PRO A 101 -30.98 -5.40 -27.76
N GLY A 102 -30.14 -4.38 -27.53
CA GLY A 102 -30.52 -3.03 -27.12
C GLY A 102 -29.36 -2.05 -27.32
N GLU A 103 -29.65 -0.74 -27.35
CA GLU A 103 -28.59 0.28 -27.45
C GLU A 103 -27.73 0.24 -26.19
N PRO A 104 -26.40 0.02 -26.29
CA PRO A 104 -25.53 -0.03 -25.12
C PRO A 104 -25.55 1.31 -24.38
N PRO A 105 -25.52 1.30 -23.03
CA PRO A 105 -25.54 2.53 -22.27
C PRO A 105 -24.29 3.36 -22.60
N ARG A 106 -24.48 4.65 -22.92
CA ARG A 106 -23.34 5.56 -23.09
C ARG A 106 -22.68 5.79 -21.74
N ARG A 107 -21.59 5.06 -21.49
CA ARG A 107 -20.75 5.27 -20.30
C ARG A 107 -20.24 6.72 -20.31
N LYS A 108 -20.52 7.46 -19.24
CA LYS A 108 -19.99 8.82 -19.10
C LYS A 108 -18.47 8.72 -19.02
N LYS A 109 -17.77 9.32 -19.99
CA LYS A 109 -16.32 9.44 -19.93
C LYS A 109 -15.97 10.38 -18.78
N TRP A 110 -14.87 10.10 -18.10
CA TRP A 110 -14.35 11.00 -17.08
C TRP A 110 -14.02 12.35 -17.72
N GLU A 111 -14.61 13.42 -17.22
CA GLU A 111 -14.28 14.79 -17.63
C GLU A 111 -13.34 15.43 -16.59
N PRO A 112 -12.29 16.15 -17.02
CA PRO A 112 -11.42 16.88 -16.10
C PRO A 112 -12.26 17.84 -15.23
N GLY A 113 -12.15 17.71 -13.90
CA GLY A 113 -12.94 18.48 -12.93
C GLY A 113 -14.27 17.85 -12.51
N GLN A 114 -14.66 16.70 -13.10
CA GLN A 114 -15.87 15.95 -12.75
C GLN A 114 -15.53 14.61 -12.06
N SER A 115 -14.37 14.53 -11.39
CA SER A 115 -14.01 13.38 -10.57
C SER A 115 -14.89 13.34 -9.32
N GLY A 116 -15.64 12.25 -9.15
CA GLY A 116 -16.28 11.94 -7.88
C GLY A 116 -15.29 12.07 -6.73
N SER A 117 -15.72 12.77 -5.67
CA SER A 117 -15.00 12.99 -4.43
C SER A 117 -14.68 11.66 -3.72
N PHE A 118 -13.66 10.95 -4.20
CA PHE A 118 -13.05 9.88 -3.42
C PHE A 118 -11.86 10.47 -2.67
N GLY A 119 -12.13 10.80 -1.40
CA GLY A 119 -11.15 10.99 -0.33
C GLY A 119 -9.84 11.67 -0.70
N SER A 120 -9.85 13.00 -0.71
CA SER A 120 -8.62 13.77 -0.51
C SER A 120 -8.04 13.42 0.86
N GLY A 121 -7.13 12.45 0.92
CA GLY A 121 -6.27 12.25 2.08
C GLY A 121 -5.43 13.51 2.26
N GLY A 122 -5.81 14.35 3.22
CA GLY A 122 -5.01 15.51 3.60
C GLY A 122 -3.69 15.07 4.24
N PRO A 123 -2.62 15.87 4.13
CA PRO A 123 -1.43 15.69 4.94
C PRO A 123 -1.76 16.11 6.39
N GLY A 124 -1.80 15.13 7.29
CA GLY A 124 -1.72 15.32 8.73
C GLY A 124 -0.54 14.51 9.25
#